data_AF-A0A7V9UJ55-F1
#
_entry.id   AF-A0A7V9UJ55-F1
#
_cell.length_a   1.000
_cell.length_b   1.000
_cell.length_c   1.000
_cell.angle_alpha   90.00
_cell.angle_beta   90.00
_cell.angle_gamma   90.00
#
_symmetry.space_group_name_H-M   'P 1'
#
loop_
_entity.id
_entity.type
_entity.pdbx_description
1 polymer ?
#
loop_
_entity_poly.entity_id
_entity_poly.type
_entity_poly.pdbx_seq_one_letter_code
_entity_poly.pdbx_strand_id
1 'polypeptide(L)' 'MKRRIAYEGSEFTIEWYCDSKGYSQAFDYFEEQPKDKQRKLLNLFRLMGEQGKIFDETKFRNEGDGIYAFKPQPDR' A
#
# COMPACT_ATOMS: atom_id res chain seq x y z
N MET A 1 -1.60 -19.81 0.12
CA MET A 1 -1.35 -18.42 0.57
C MET A 1 -2.71 -17.77 0.78
N LYS A 2 -3.00 -17.21 1.97
CA LYS A 2 -4.27 -16.50 2.18
C LYS A 2 -4.18 -15.13 1.49
N ARG A 3 -5.15 -14.80 0.64
CA ARG A 3 -5.27 -13.46 0.05
C ARG A 3 -5.85 -12.52 1.10
N ARG A 4 -5.13 -11.43 1.41
CA ARG A 4 -5.59 -10.39 2.32
C ARG A 4 -5.75 -9.10 1.51
N ILE A 5 -6.94 -8.93 0.97
CA ILE A 5 -7.25 -7.81 0.08
C ILE A 5 -7.39 -6.54 0.90
N ALA A 6 -6.66 -5.49 0.49
CA ALA A 6 -6.71 -4.17 1.08
C ALA A 6 -7.75 -3.29 0.39
N TYR A 7 -7.87 -3.42 -0.93
CA TYR A 7 -8.84 -2.70 -1.75
C TYR A 7 -9.06 -3.42 -3.09
N GLU A 8 -10.32 -3.53 -3.52
CA GLU A 8 -10.70 -3.99 -4.85
C GLU A 8 -11.13 -2.78 -5.67
N GLY A 9 -10.32 -2.38 -6.64
CA GLY A 9 -10.67 -1.31 -7.58
C GLY A 9 -10.98 -1.85 -8.97
N SER A 10 -11.47 -0.95 -9.83
CA SER A 10 -11.78 -1.26 -11.23
C SER A 10 -10.55 -1.62 -12.07
N GLU A 11 -9.38 -1.04 -11.77
CA GLU A 11 -8.13 -1.28 -12.50
C GLU A 11 -7.25 -2.35 -11.83
N PHE A 12 -7.08 -2.26 -10.50
CA PHE A 12 -6.26 -3.22 -9.75
C PHE A 12 -6.90 -3.65 -8.43
N THR A 13 -6.63 -4.90 -8.07
CA THR A 13 -6.78 -5.40 -6.69
C THR A 13 -5.48 -5.17 -5.93
N ILE A 14 -5.56 -4.48 -4.80
CA ILE A 14 -4.43 -4.22 -3.91
C ILE A 14 -4.48 -5.23 -2.76
N GLU A 15 -3.41 -5.99 -2.59
CA GLU A 15 -3.30 -7.02 -1.55
C GLU A 15 -2.13 -6.74 -0.62
N TRP A 16 -2.30 -7.09 0.65
CA TRP A 16 -1.19 -7.20 1.58
C TRP A 16 -0.41 -8.47 1.28
N TYR A 17 0.89 -8.34 1.04
CA TYR A 17 1.76 -9.50 0.92
C TYR A 17 1.72 -10.33 2.21
N CYS A 18 1.46 -11.63 2.06
CA CYS A 18 1.48 -12.60 3.14
C CYS A 18 2.52 -13.67 2.84
N ASP A 19 3.31 -14.05 3.84
CA ASP A 19 4.24 -15.18 3.73
C ASP A 19 3.50 -16.54 3.66
N SER A 20 4.26 -17.63 3.59
CA SER A 20 3.71 -19.00 3.55
C SER A 20 2.90 -19.38 4.79
N LYS A 21 3.09 -18.68 5.92
CA LYS A 21 2.36 -18.85 7.18
C LYS A 21 1.15 -17.91 7.28
N GLY A 22 0.97 -16.99 6.34
CA GLY A 22 -0.10 -16.00 6.32
C GLY A 22 0.20 -14.74 7.11
N TYR A 23 1.46 -14.54 7.52
CA TYR A 23 1.92 -13.35 8.22
C TYR A 23 2.15 -12.20 7.24
N SER A 24 1.75 -10.98 7.61
CA SER A 24 1.97 -9.79 6.80
C SER A 24 2.50 -8.65 7.66
N GLN A 25 3.81 -8.45 7.60
CA GLN A 25 4.47 -7.36 8.33
C GLN A 25 3.89 -5.98 8.00
N ALA A 26 3.53 -5.76 6.73
CA ALA A 26 2.97 -4.49 6.27
C ALA A 26 1.55 -4.26 6.83
N PHE A 27 0.74 -5.31 6.93
CA PHE A 27 -0.59 -5.24 7.53
C PHE A 27 -0.50 -4.96 9.03
N ASP A 28 0.36 -5.67 9.76
CA ASP A 28 0.52 -5.48 11.20
C ASP A 28 1.00 -4.06 11.52
N TYR A 29 2.00 -3.56 10.77
CA TYR A 29 2.46 -2.18 10.90
C TYR A 29 1.34 -1.16 10.65
N PHE A 30 0.48 -1.41 9.67
CA PHE A 30 -0.68 -0.57 9.38
C PHE A 30 -1.68 -0.54 10.53
N GLU A 31 -2.00 -1.69 11.14
CA GLU A 31 -2.92 -1.77 12.27
C GLU A 31 -2.42 -1.00 13.51
N GLU A 32 -1.11 -0.92 13.70
CA GLU A 32 -0.49 -0.15 14.78
C GLU A 32 -0.48 1.38 14.54
N GLN A 33 -0.75 1.84 13.31
CA GLN A 33 -0.74 3.28 13.01
C GLN A 33 -1.97 4.02 13.54
N PRO A 34 -1.84 5.32 13.88
CA PRO A 34 -2.97 6.20 14.13
C PRO A 34 -3.99 6.21 12.98
N LYS A 35 -5.29 6.36 13.32
CA LYS A 35 -6.40 6.30 12.35
C LYS A 35 -6.26 7.30 11.18
N ASP A 36 -5.65 8.47 11.41
CA ASP A 36 -5.43 9.46 10.36
C ASP A 36 -4.39 8.98 9.32
N LYS A 37 -3.31 8.32 9.78
CA LYS A 37 -2.31 7.69 8.91
C LYS A 37 -2.90 6.50 8.16
N GLN A 38 -3.68 5.65 8.83
CA GLN A 38 -4.39 4.55 8.19
C GLN A 38 -5.32 5.06 7.07
N ARG A 39 -6.12 6.08 7.34
CA ARG A 39 -7.03 6.68 6.35
C ARG A 39 -6.29 7.24 5.14
N LYS A 40 -5.13 7.88 5.35
CA LYS A 40 -4.29 8.38 4.25
C LYS A 40 -3.83 7.23 3.35
N LEU A 41 -3.34 6.13 3.95
CA LEU A 41 -2.90 4.96 3.19
C LEU A 41 -4.05 4.29 2.42
N LEU A 42 -5.20 4.08 3.06
CA LEU A 42 -6.35 3.47 2.38
C LEU A 42 -6.85 4.33 1.21
N ASN A 43 -6.80 5.66 1.30
CA ASN A 43 -7.13 6.52 0.17
C ASN A 43 -6.12 6.37 -0.98
N LEU A 44 -4.84 6.09 -0.69
CA LEU A 44 -3.86 5.77 -1.73
C LEU A 44 -4.18 4.43 -2.41
N PHE A 45 -4.52 3.40 -1.64
CA PHE A 45 -4.95 2.12 -2.22
C PHE A 45 -6.17 2.28 -3.11
N ARG A 46 -7.14 3.09 -2.70
CA ARG A 46 -8.29 3.46 -3.54
C ARG A 46 -7.85 4.12 -4.84
N LEU A 47 -6.97 5.13 -4.78
CA LEU A 47 -6.47 5.79 -5.99
C LEU A 47 -5.71 4.83 -6.91
N MET A 48 -4.86 3.97 -6.36
CA MET A 48 -4.12 2.95 -7.14
C MET A 48 -5.06 1.91 -7.74
N GLY A 49 -6.07 1.46 -6.98
CA GLY A 49 -7.04 0.48 -7.45
C GLY A 49 -7.97 1.02 -8.54
N GLU A 50 -8.34 2.30 -8.49
CA GLU A 50 -9.24 2.92 -9.47
C GLU A 50 -8.54 3.57 -10.67
N GLN A 51 -7.34 4.13 -10.48
CA GLN A 51 -6.64 4.89 -11.53
C GLN A 51 -5.40 4.17 -12.05
N GLY A 52 -4.97 3.11 -11.37
CA GLY A 52 -3.75 2.42 -11.68
C GLY A 52 -2.50 3.18 -11.27
N LYS A 53 -1.59 3.38 -12.24
CA LYS A 53 -0.24 3.87 -11.96
C LYS A 53 -0.27 5.34 -11.54
N ILE A 54 0.15 5.60 -10.30
CA ILE A 54 0.41 6.96 -9.83
C ILE A 54 1.79 7.38 -10.34
N PHE A 55 1.83 8.35 -11.26
CA PHE A 55 3.07 8.86 -11.89
C PHE A 55 3.82 9.90 -11.03
N ASP A 56 3.36 10.17 -9.82
CA ASP A 56 3.99 11.14 -8.92
C ASP A 56 5.22 10.53 -8.24
N GLU A 57 6.37 10.67 -8.90
CA GLU A 57 7.68 10.19 -8.43
C GLU A 57 8.10 10.81 -7.08
N THR A 58 7.50 11.94 -6.69
CA THR A 58 7.76 12.56 -5.37
C THR A 58 7.09 11.80 -4.23
N LYS A 59 6.09 10.97 -4.54
CA LYS A 59 5.33 10.15 -3.57
C LYS A 59 5.68 8.67 -3.66
N PHE A 60 6.07 8.20 -4.85
CA PHE A 60 6.39 6.80 -5.11
C PHE A 60 7.75 6.68 -5.80
N ARG A 61 8.74 6.13 -5.09
CA ARG A 61 10.04 5.82 -5.68
C ARG A 61 10.04 4.38 -6.16
N ASN A 62 10.36 4.18 -7.44
CA ASN A 62 10.70 2.87 -7.97
C ASN A 62 12.09 2.48 -7.45
N GLU A 63 12.18 1.41 -6.67
CA GLU A 63 13.43 0.88 -6.13
C GLU A 63 14.00 -0.26 -7.02
N GLY A 64 13.38 -0.53 -8.18
CA GLY A 64 13.72 -1.64 -9.07
C GLY A 64 12.82 -2.86 -8.83
N ASP A 65 12.86 -3.82 -9.77
CA ASP A 65 12.17 -5.13 -9.66
C ASP A 65 10.67 -5.09 -9.35
N GLY A 66 9.99 -4.00 -9.75
CA GLY A 66 8.57 -3.80 -9.46
C GLY A 66 8.28 -3.42 -8.00
N ILE A 67 9.32 -3.08 -7.23
CA ILE A 67 9.23 -2.60 -5.85
C ILE A 67 9.10 -1.08 -5.86
N TYR A 68 8.04 -0.58 -5.23
CA TYR A 68 7.79 0.85 -5.08
C TYR A 68 7.75 1.22 -3.60
N ALA A 69 8.58 2.17 -3.19
CA ALA A 69 8.60 2.72 -1.84
C ALA A 69 7.74 3.98 -1.76
N PHE A 70 6.77 3.97 -0.84
CA PHE A 70 6.02 5.17 -0.47
C PHE A 70 6.83 5.95 0.57
N LYS A 71 7.24 7.19 0.23
CA LYS A 71 7.79 8.09 1.25
C LYS A 71 6.62 8.77 1.98
N PRO A 72 6.28 8.43 3.23
CA PRO A 72 5.64 9.42 4.08
C PRO A 72 6.58 10.64 4.09
N GLN A 73 6.04 11.86 3.99
CA GLN A 73 6.87 13.06 4.13
C GLN A 73 7.76 12.87 5.36
N PRO A 74 9.06 13.21 5.30
CA PRO A 74 9.86 13.24 6.50
C PRO A 74 9.10 14.10 7.51
N ASP A 75 8.80 13.54 8.69
CA ASP A 75 8.49 14.40 9.82
C ASP A 75 9.69 15.35 9.94
N ARG A 76 9.42 16.63 9.64
CA ARG A 76 10.43 17.67 9.41
C ARG A 76 11.46 17.74 10.51
#